data_AF-A0A1G6CFM3-F1
#
_entry.id   AF-A0A1G6CFM3-F1
#
_cell.length_a   1.000
_cell.length_b   1.000
_cell.length_c   1.000
_cell.angle_alpha   90.00
_cell.angle_beta   90.00
_cell.angle_gamma   90.00
#
_symmetry.space_group_name_H-M   'P 1'
#
loop_
_entity.id
_entity.type
_entity.pdbx_description
1 polymer ?
#
loop_
_entity_poly.entity_id
_entity_poly.type
_entity_poly.pdbx_seq_one_letter_code
_entity_poly.pdbx_strand_id
1 'polypeptide(L)'
;MDIRLVETIIAIASFFILRFVSIKLLANIQKKYDYSKYRIRPLLKSINLFIFITLVIVLIAIWGVKQTNILTFITSALTIVGIALVAQWSILSNISSAIVIFISHPVKLGEYITIIEKDFDIKGQVSDIGLFYVILKTENNEKIAIPNNIFLQKATKVNF
;
A
#
# COMPACT_ATOMS: atom_id res chain seq x y z
N MET A 1 11.22 -17.23 -36.78
CA MET A 1 11.66 -16.85 -35.41
C MET A 1 10.60 -17.36 -34.47
N ASP A 2 10.96 -18.26 -33.55
CA ASP A 2 9.98 -18.84 -32.62
C ASP A 2 9.34 -17.73 -31.79
N ILE A 3 8.01 -17.76 -31.66
CA ILE A 3 7.23 -16.70 -30.98
C ILE A 3 7.73 -16.46 -29.55
N ARG A 4 8.23 -17.51 -28.89
CA ARG A 4 8.83 -17.50 -27.56
C ARG A 4 10.12 -16.67 -27.48
N LEU A 5 10.92 -16.67 -28.56
CA LEU A 5 12.14 -15.86 -28.63
C LEU A 5 11.79 -14.37 -28.71
N VAL A 6 10.75 -14.03 -29.48
CA VAL A 6 10.24 -12.65 -29.56
C VAL A 6 9.72 -12.20 -28.19
N GLU A 7 8.88 -13.01 -27.53
CA GLU A 7 8.34 -12.74 -26.19
C GLU A 7 9.46 -12.57 -25.15
N THR A 8 10.51 -13.40 -25.21
CA THR A 8 11.66 -13.32 -24.30
C THR A 8 12.44 -12.01 -24.50
N ILE A 9 12.68 -11.60 -25.75
CA ILE A 9 13.37 -10.33 -26.04
C ILE A 9 12.55 -9.15 -25.52
N ILE A 10 11.23 -9.17 -25.73
CA ILE A 10 10.31 -8.14 -25.23
C ILE A 10 10.31 -8.13 -23.69
N ALA A 11 10.30 -9.28 -23.03
CA ALA A 11 10.34 -9.37 -21.57
C ALA A 11 11.65 -8.80 -21.00
N ILE A 12 12.80 -9.12 -21.61
CA ILE A 12 14.10 -8.59 -21.19
C ILE A 12 14.18 -7.07 -21.45
N ALA A 13 13.76 -6.62 -22.62
CA ALA A 13 13.74 -5.19 -22.95
C ALA A 13 12.85 -4.41 -21.97
N SER A 14 11.65 -4.92 -21.68
CA SER A 14 10.73 -4.28 -20.72
C SER A 14 11.31 -4.25 -19.30
N PHE A 15 12.03 -5.29 -18.85
CA PHE A 15 12.75 -5.28 -17.57
C PHE A 15 13.75 -4.13 -17.47
N PHE A 16 14.59 -3.94 -18.48
CA PHE A 16 15.58 -2.84 -18.48
C PHE A 16 14.91 -1.47 -18.52
N ILE A 17 13.87 -1.31 -19.33
CA ILE A 17 13.08 -0.08 -19.41
C ILE A 17 12.45 0.25 -18.05
N LEU A 18 11.74 -0.71 -17.44
CA LEU A 18 11.10 -0.54 -16.14
C LEU A 18 12.11 -0.17 -15.07
N ARG A 19 13.24 -0.89 -15.00
CA ARG A 19 14.31 -0.59 -14.04
C ARG A 19 14.89 0.81 -14.23
N PHE A 20 15.17 1.22 -15.47
CA PHE A 20 15.68 2.55 -15.78
C PHE A 20 14.68 3.65 -15.39
N VAL A 21 13.41 3.46 -15.75
CA VAL A 21 12.32 4.38 -15.40
C VAL A 21 12.16 4.48 -13.89
N SER A 22 12.13 3.36 -13.15
CA SER A 22 12.04 3.36 -11.69
C SER A 22 13.17 4.15 -11.04
N ILE A 23 14.43 3.93 -11.46
CA ILE A 23 15.59 4.67 -10.94
C ILE A 23 15.42 6.18 -11.19
N LYS A 24 15.03 6.57 -12.41
CA LYS A 24 14.85 7.98 -12.79
C LYS A 24 13.72 8.64 -12.01
N LEU A 25 12.58 7.96 -11.86
CA LEU A 25 11.44 8.46 -11.09
C LEU A 25 11.80 8.65 -9.62
N LEU A 26 12.44 7.65 -8.99
CA LEU A 26 12.86 7.73 -7.59
C LEU A 26 13.90 8.83 -7.37
N ALA A 27 14.85 9.01 -8.30
CA ALA A 27 15.82 10.11 -8.23
C ALA A 27 15.15 11.49 -8.35
N ASN A 28 14.15 11.63 -9.22
CA ASN A 28 13.38 12.87 -9.35
C ASN A 28 12.55 13.17 -8.10
N ILE A 29 11.88 12.15 -7.53
CA ILE A 29 11.12 12.27 -6.28
C ILE A 29 12.04 12.67 -5.13
N GLN A 30 13.22 12.04 -5.04
CA GLN A 30 14.20 12.38 -4.03
C GLN A 30 14.60 13.86 -4.09
N LYS A 31 14.90 14.38 -5.28
CA LYS A 31 15.28 15.79 -5.47
C LYS A 31 14.12 16.76 -5.20
N LYS A 32 12.90 16.40 -5.60
CA LYS A 32 11.71 17.27 -5.48
C LYS A 32 11.23 17.46 -4.04
N TYR A 33 11.31 16.41 -3.23
CA TYR A 33 10.77 16.40 -1.86
C TYR A 33 11.85 16.36 -0.78
N ASP A 34 13.12 16.58 -1.15
CA ASP A 34 14.32 16.49 -0.30
C ASP A 34 14.32 15.26 0.63
N TYR A 35 13.85 14.12 0.11
CA TYR A 35 13.81 12.91 0.89
C TYR A 35 15.22 12.42 1.18
N SER A 36 15.46 12.11 2.45
CA SER A 36 16.70 11.49 2.90
C SER A 36 17.05 10.24 2.07
N LYS A 37 18.33 10.12 1.71
CA LYS A 37 18.90 8.95 1.00
C LYS A 37 18.57 7.62 1.72
N TYR A 38 18.39 7.66 3.05
CA TYR A 38 18.05 6.50 3.86
C TYR A 38 16.61 5.99 3.63
N ARG A 39 15.69 6.84 3.17
CA ARG A 39 14.29 6.45 2.87
C ARG A 39 14.12 5.92 1.44
N ILE A 40 14.85 6.49 0.48
CA ILE A 40 14.73 6.14 -0.95
C ILE A 40 15.49 4.84 -1.29
N ARG A 41 16.64 4.58 -0.66
CA ARG A 41 17.46 3.39 -0.97
C ARG A 41 16.72 2.06 -0.74
N PRO A 42 16.06 1.82 0.40
CA PRO A 42 15.28 0.60 0.60
C PRO A 42 14.15 0.47 -0.42
N LEU A 43 13.44 1.56 -0.69
CA LEU A 43 12.34 1.58 -1.67
C LEU A 43 12.81 1.18 -3.07
N LEU A 44 13.94 1.73 -3.53
CA LEU A 44 14.53 1.36 -4.82
C LEU A 44 14.97 -0.12 -4.85
N LYS A 45 15.55 -0.63 -3.76
CA LYS A 45 15.92 -2.06 -3.66
C LYS A 45 14.68 -2.95 -3.76
N SER A 46 13.61 -2.62 -3.04
CA SER A 46 12.35 -3.37 -3.07
C SER A 46 11.71 -3.37 -4.46
N ILE A 47 11.67 -2.22 -5.13
CA ILE A 47 11.13 -2.12 -6.51
C ILE A 47 11.96 -2.94 -7.50
N ASN A 48 13.29 -2.85 -7.42
CA ASN A 48 14.17 -3.64 -8.30
C ASN A 48 14.03 -5.14 -8.06
N LEU A 49 13.92 -5.56 -6.79
CA LEU A 49 13.67 -6.96 -6.44
C LEU A 49 12.34 -7.44 -7.01
N PHE A 50 11.28 -6.63 -6.88
CA PHE A 50 9.97 -6.95 -7.44
C PHE A 50 10.02 -7.10 -8.96
N ILE A 51 10.59 -6.13 -9.67
CA ILE A 51 10.75 -6.17 -11.14
C ILE A 51 11.54 -7.42 -11.58
N PHE A 52 12.58 -7.80 -10.82
CA PHE A 52 13.36 -9.01 -11.09
C PHE A 52 12.55 -10.29 -10.90
N ILE A 53 11.82 -10.41 -9.78
CA ILE A 53 10.93 -11.56 -9.52
C ILE A 53 9.88 -11.67 -10.63
N THR A 54 9.27 -10.55 -11.05
CA THR A 54 8.32 -10.52 -12.17
C THR A 54 8.95 -11.03 -13.47
N LEU A 55 10.18 -10.61 -13.80
CA LEU A 55 10.89 -11.12 -14.98
C LEU A 55 11.07 -12.63 -14.91
N VAL A 56 11.54 -13.16 -13.77
CA VAL A 56 11.74 -14.61 -13.58
C VAL A 56 10.42 -15.37 -13.80
N ILE A 57 9.33 -14.89 -13.21
CA ILE A 57 8.00 -15.47 -13.36
C ILE A 57 7.55 -15.46 -14.84
N VAL A 58 7.74 -14.34 -15.54
CA VAL A 58 7.36 -14.21 -16.96
C VAL A 58 8.19 -15.16 -17.83
N LEU A 59 9.49 -15.28 -17.59
CA LEU A 59 10.35 -16.23 -18.32
C LEU A 59 9.92 -17.68 -18.07
N ILE A 60 9.58 -18.04 -16.83
CA ILE A 60 9.03 -19.37 -16.53
C ILE A 60 7.72 -19.60 -17.29
N ALA A 61 6.85 -18.59 -17.41
CA ALA A 61 5.60 -18.69 -18.15
C ALA A 61 5.82 -18.88 -19.67
N ILE A 62 6.73 -18.11 -20.28
CA ILE A 62 7.04 -18.20 -21.72
C ILE A 62 7.61 -19.59 -22.08
N TRP A 63 8.50 -20.12 -21.24
CA TRP A 63 9.25 -21.34 -21.55
C TRP A 63 8.62 -22.62 -21.00
N GLY A 64 7.90 -22.55 -19.88
CA GLY A 64 7.43 -23.70 -19.12
C GLY A 64 5.94 -24.01 -19.24
N VAL A 65 5.13 -23.11 -19.82
CA VAL A 65 3.67 -23.21 -19.76
C VAL A 65 3.07 -23.18 -21.16
N LYS A 66 2.30 -24.21 -21.54
CA LYS A 66 1.47 -24.17 -22.76
C LYS A 66 0.52 -22.98 -22.64
N GLN A 67 0.31 -22.20 -23.71
CA GLN A 67 -0.58 -21.02 -23.69
C GLN A 67 -2.00 -21.33 -23.18
N THR A 68 -2.47 -22.58 -23.31
CA THR A 68 -3.73 -23.08 -22.74
C THR A 68 -3.81 -23.02 -21.20
N ASN A 69 -2.68 -22.86 -20.50
CA ASN A 69 -2.59 -22.92 -19.05
C ASN A 69 -2.42 -21.53 -18.40
N ILE A 70 -2.48 -20.45 -19.19
CA ILE A 70 -2.36 -19.07 -18.70
C ILE A 70 -3.43 -18.76 -17.65
N LEU A 71 -4.68 -19.24 -17.86
CA LEU A 71 -5.77 -19.04 -16.91
C LEU A 71 -5.46 -19.68 -15.55
N THR A 72 -4.95 -20.92 -15.55
CA THR A 72 -4.54 -21.62 -14.32
C THR A 72 -3.44 -20.87 -13.57
N PHE A 73 -2.48 -20.32 -14.30
CA PHE A 73 -1.40 -19.51 -13.72
C PHE A 73 -1.92 -18.20 -13.10
N ILE A 74 -2.83 -17.49 -13.77
CA ILE A 74 -3.43 -16.27 -13.24
C ILE A 74 -4.22 -16.59 -11.96
N THR A 75 -5.05 -17.64 -11.98
CA THR A 75 -5.84 -18.04 -10.82
C THR A 75 -4.97 -18.45 -9.64
N SER A 76 -3.88 -19.19 -9.85
CA SER A 76 -2.97 -19.56 -8.77
C SER A 76 -2.22 -18.34 -8.20
N ALA A 77 -1.75 -17.43 -9.05
CA ALA A 77 -1.13 -16.18 -8.62
C ALA A 77 -2.10 -15.31 -7.79
N LEU A 78 -3.34 -15.13 -8.27
CA LEU A 78 -4.39 -14.41 -7.54
C LEU A 78 -4.71 -15.09 -6.20
N THR A 79 -4.70 -16.42 -6.16
CA THR A 79 -4.94 -17.18 -4.92
C THR A 79 -3.84 -16.91 -3.89
N ILE A 80 -2.56 -16.94 -4.30
CA ILE A 80 -1.42 -16.65 -3.41
C ILE A 80 -1.50 -15.20 -2.89
N VAL A 81 -1.81 -14.24 -3.77
CA VAL A 81 -1.99 -12.84 -3.37
C VAL A 81 -3.15 -12.71 -2.38
N GLY A 82 -4.29 -13.35 -2.64
CA GLY A 82 -5.45 -13.35 -1.75
C GLY A 82 -5.10 -13.89 -0.37
N ILE A 83 -4.40 -15.03 -0.29
CA ILE A 83 -3.96 -15.62 0.98
C ILE A 83 -2.97 -14.69 1.70
N ALA A 84 -2.01 -14.09 0.98
CA ALA A 84 -1.05 -13.17 1.57
C ALA A 84 -1.74 -11.92 2.18
N LEU A 85 -2.76 -11.38 1.51
CA LEU A 85 -3.55 -10.27 2.01
C LEU A 85 -4.34 -10.64 3.26
N VAL A 86 -4.95 -11.84 3.28
CA VAL A 86 -5.67 -12.35 4.46
C VAL A 86 -4.71 -12.61 5.62
N ALA A 87 -3.52 -13.15 5.34
CA ALA A 87 -2.48 -13.32 6.35
C ALA A 87 -2.04 -11.97 6.96
N GLN A 88 -2.06 -10.91 6.15
CA GLN A 88 -1.81 -9.54 6.60
C GLN A 88 -3.12 -8.78 6.93
N TRP A 89 -3.99 -9.43 7.71
CA TRP A 89 -5.34 -8.96 8.07
C TRP A 89 -5.43 -7.49 8.46
N SER A 90 -4.42 -6.97 9.16
CA SER A 90 -4.35 -5.56 9.61
C SER A 90 -4.42 -4.56 8.44
N ILE A 91 -3.78 -4.85 7.30
CA ILE A 91 -3.81 -3.96 6.13
C ILE A 91 -5.21 -3.90 5.55
N LEU A 92 -5.81 -5.07 5.33
CA LEU A 92 -7.16 -5.18 4.76
C LEU A 92 -8.19 -4.54 5.71
N SER A 93 -8.08 -4.81 7.00
CA SER A 93 -8.96 -4.25 8.03
C SER A 93 -8.89 -2.72 8.08
N ASN A 94 -7.69 -2.12 8.01
CA ASN A 94 -7.54 -0.66 8.00
C ASN A 94 -8.08 0.00 6.73
N ILE A 95 -7.83 -0.59 5.55
CA ILE A 95 -8.33 -0.07 4.27
C ILE A 95 -9.86 -0.12 4.24
N SER A 96 -10.46 -1.27 4.58
CA SER A 96 -11.92 -1.41 4.65
C SER A 96 -12.53 -0.44 5.66
N SER A 97 -11.85 -0.22 6.80
CA SER A 97 -12.29 0.75 7.80
C SER A 97 -12.21 2.19 7.30
N ALA A 98 -11.18 2.55 6.53
CA ALA A 98 -11.07 3.87 5.89
C ALA A 98 -12.27 4.15 4.98
N ILE A 99 -12.68 3.16 4.17
CA ILE A 99 -13.86 3.25 3.30
C ILE A 99 -15.12 3.47 4.13
N VAL A 100 -15.28 2.73 5.22
CA VAL A 100 -16.44 2.90 6.12
C VAL A 100 -16.47 4.30 6.73
N ILE A 101 -15.36 4.78 7.31
CA ILE A 101 -15.26 6.14 7.87
C ILE A 101 -15.62 7.19 6.80
N PHE A 102 -15.11 7.02 5.59
CA PHE A 102 -15.39 7.93 4.48
C PHE A 102 -16.86 7.89 4.02
N ILE A 103 -17.52 6.74 4.03
CA ILE A 103 -18.93 6.64 3.59
C ILE A 103 -19.87 7.12 4.70
N SER A 104 -19.70 6.61 5.92
CA SER A 104 -20.62 6.92 7.03
C SER A 104 -20.38 8.28 7.65
N HIS A 105 -19.24 8.93 7.37
CA HIS A 105 -18.85 10.24 7.91
C HIS A 105 -19.14 10.39 9.42
N PRO A 106 -18.70 9.44 10.27
CA PRO A 106 -19.00 9.51 11.70
C PRO A 106 -18.26 10.68 12.37
N VAL A 107 -17.16 11.14 11.76
CA VAL A 107 -16.38 12.32 12.13
C VAL A 107 -15.88 13.02 10.87
N LYS A 108 -15.66 14.32 10.94
CA LYS A 108 -15.16 15.16 9.83
C LYS A 108 -13.80 15.76 10.17
N LEU A 109 -13.05 16.11 9.12
CA LEU A 109 -11.84 16.91 9.25
C LEU A 109 -12.16 18.23 9.95
N GLY A 110 -11.34 18.57 10.96
CA GLY A 110 -11.48 19.78 11.77
C GLY A 110 -12.38 19.64 13.01
N GLU A 111 -13.12 18.54 13.17
CA GLU A 111 -13.96 18.34 14.37
C GLU A 111 -13.11 17.97 15.59
N TYR A 112 -13.48 18.52 16.74
CA TYR A 112 -12.92 18.10 18.03
C TYR A 112 -13.70 16.91 18.57
N ILE A 113 -12.99 15.81 18.80
CA ILE A 113 -13.59 14.57 19.27
C ILE A 113 -12.89 14.06 20.54
N THR A 114 -13.60 13.21 21.27
CA THR A 114 -13.09 12.45 22.40
C THR A 114 -13.33 10.97 22.13
N ILE A 115 -12.25 10.19 22.06
CA ILE A 115 -12.32 8.74 21.96
C ILE A 115 -12.30 8.19 23.39
N ILE A 116 -13.33 7.41 23.71
CA ILE A 116 -13.52 6.84 25.04
C ILE A 116 -12.73 5.53 25.11
N GLU A 117 -11.78 5.48 26.03
CA GLU A 117 -10.97 4.30 26.33
C GLU A 117 -11.18 3.87 27.78
N LYS A 118 -10.74 2.66 28.11
CA LYS A 118 -10.94 2.11 29.47
C LYS A 118 -10.16 2.88 30.54
N ASP A 119 -8.96 3.35 30.19
CA ASP A 119 -8.00 3.89 31.15
C ASP A 119 -7.87 5.43 31.07
N PHE A 120 -7.92 6.00 29.86
CA PHE A 120 -7.81 7.45 29.65
C PHE A 120 -8.45 7.89 28.32
N ASP A 121 -9.27 8.92 28.33
CA ASP A 121 -9.85 9.47 27.11
C ASP A 121 -8.78 10.13 26.22
N ILE A 122 -8.86 9.90 24.91
CA ILE A 122 -8.03 10.58 23.93
C ILE A 122 -8.82 11.74 23.33
N LYS A 123 -8.33 12.97 23.48
CA LYS A 123 -8.99 14.20 23.00
C LYS A 123 -8.14 14.90 21.95
N GLY A 124 -8.78 15.36 20.89
CA GLY A 124 -8.10 16.15 19.87
C GLY A 124 -8.98 16.49 18.67
N GLN A 125 -8.43 17.35 17.81
CA GLN A 125 -9.03 17.71 16.55
C GLN A 125 -8.66 16.69 15.47
N VAL A 126 -9.63 16.23 14.68
CA VAL A 126 -9.37 15.37 13.51
C VAL A 126 -8.61 16.18 12.47
N SER A 127 -7.33 15.89 12.31
CA SER A 127 -6.44 16.63 11.41
C SER A 127 -6.26 15.97 10.05
N ASP A 128 -6.38 14.65 9.98
CA ASP A 128 -6.28 13.87 8.75
C ASP A 128 -7.05 12.55 8.86
N ILE A 129 -7.61 12.08 7.73
CA ILE A 129 -8.24 10.77 7.61
C ILE A 129 -7.57 10.08 6.42
N GLY A 130 -6.56 9.26 6.72
CA GLY A 130 -5.79 8.53 5.72
C GLY A 130 -6.30 7.11 5.48
N LEU A 131 -5.65 6.41 4.56
CA LEU A 131 -5.99 5.03 4.20
C LEU A 131 -5.76 4.03 5.35
N PHE A 132 -4.83 4.33 6.25
CA PHE A 132 -4.45 3.43 7.36
C PHE A 132 -4.73 4.00 8.74
N TYR A 133 -4.74 5.33 8.88
CA TYR A 133 -4.81 6.00 10.16
C TYR A 133 -5.71 7.24 10.10
N VAL A 134 -6.43 7.48 11.20
CA VAL A 134 -6.99 8.79 11.55
C VAL A 134 -5.96 9.51 12.41
N ILE A 135 -5.64 10.77 12.09
CA ILE A 135 -4.66 11.56 12.84
C ILE A 135 -5.38 12.62 13.64
N LEU A 136 -5.26 12.55 14.96
CA LEU A 136 -5.74 13.58 15.88
C LEU A 136 -4.60 14.53 16.25
N LYS A 137 -4.94 15.81 16.35
CA LYS A 137 -4.06 16.84 16.89
C LYS A 137 -4.55 17.24 18.27
N THR A 138 -3.73 17.02 19.30
CA THR A 138 -4.07 17.38 20.69
C THR A 138 -3.90 18.88 20.92
N GLU A 139 -4.44 19.37 22.04
CA GLU A 139 -4.24 20.76 22.48
C GLU A 139 -2.76 21.07 22.76
N ASN A 140 -1.98 20.06 23.15
CA ASN A 140 -0.53 20.15 23.32
C ASN A 140 0.24 20.12 21.98
N ASN A 141 -0.46 20.23 20.85
CA ASN A 141 0.11 20.21 19.49
C ASN A 141 0.81 18.89 19.13
N GLU A 142 0.48 17.80 19.83
CA GLU A 142 0.96 16.45 19.52
C GLU A 142 0.09 15.80 18.44
N LYS A 143 0.66 14.87 17.67
CA LYS A 143 -0.06 14.09 16.66
C LYS A 143 -0.25 12.65 17.14
N ILE A 144 -1.49 12.22 17.27
CA ILE A 144 -1.85 10.86 17.62
C ILE A 144 -2.39 10.17 16.37
N ALA A 145 -1.67 9.16 15.87
CA ALA A 145 -2.09 8.37 14.72
C ALA A 145 -2.78 7.09 15.21
N ILE A 146 -4.06 6.95 14.90
CA ILE A 146 -4.90 5.84 15.35
C ILE A 146 -5.24 4.97 14.14
N PRO A 147 -4.94 3.65 14.16
CA PRO A 147 -5.34 2.75 13.08
C PRO A 147 -6.85 2.84 12.83
N ASN A 148 -7.24 2.95 11.56
CA ASN A 148 -8.65 3.10 11.17
C ASN A 148 -9.55 1.99 11.74
N ASN A 149 -9.03 0.75 11.77
CA ASN A 149 -9.79 -0.37 12.31
C ASN A 149 -10.03 -0.26 13.82
N ILE A 150 -9.07 0.27 14.57
CA ILE A 150 -9.21 0.52 16.00
C ILE A 150 -10.18 1.68 16.20
N PHE A 151 -10.01 2.77 15.45
CA PHE A 151 -10.86 3.96 15.54
C PHE A 151 -12.35 3.62 15.43
N LEU A 152 -12.73 2.82 14.42
CA LEU A 152 -14.13 2.40 14.24
C LEU A 152 -14.69 1.53 15.36
N GLN A 153 -13.84 0.82 16.10
CA GLN A 153 -14.27 -0.06 17.19
C GLN A 153 -14.44 0.68 18.52
N LYS A 154 -14.07 1.97 18.58
CA LYS A 154 -14.11 2.78 19.80
C LYS A 154 -15.30 3.72 19.79
N ALA A 155 -15.89 3.93 20.97
CA ALA A 155 -16.91 4.94 21.15
C ALA A 155 -16.28 6.34 21.02
N THR A 156 -16.89 7.18 20.18
CA THR A 156 -16.41 8.54 19.92
C THR A 156 -17.50 9.53 20.30
N LYS A 157 -17.15 10.53 21.10
CA LYS A 157 -17.98 11.69 21.41
C LYS A 157 -17.53 12.87 20.55
N VAL A 158 -18.46 13.42 19.77
CA VAL A 158 -18.25 14.65 19.00
C VAL A 158 -18.61 15.84 19.88
N ASN A 159 -17.67 16.77 20.07
CA ASN A 159 -17.90 17.98 20.85
C ASN A 159 -18.24 19.11 19.87
N PHE A 160 -19.48 19.62 19.94
CA PHE A 160 -19.95 20.78 19.18
C PHE A 160 -19.60 22.08 19.90
#